data_AF-A0A132HNC9-F1
#
_entry.id   AF-A0A132HNC9-F1
#
_cell.length_a   1.000
_cell.length_b   1.000
_cell.length_c   1.000
_cell.angle_alpha   90.00
_cell.angle_beta   90.00
_cell.angle_gamma   90.00
#
_symmetry.space_group_name_H-M   'P 1'
#
loop_
_entity.id
_entity.type
_entity.pdbx_description
1 polymer ?
#
loop_
_entity_poly.entity_id
_entity_poly.type
_entity_poly.pdbx_seq_one_letter_code
_entity_poly.pdbx_strand_id
1 'polypeptide(L)'
;MMAQPSLPIVSISMAESLRNLGFADATPFCYKDGVLTDYEENLLLAPSLQEVQQWIGRRKRLDVLVYREVFFNEVGKFYAVIINRKDGMMRETAKCPTYNQALETGLRVAINFLGKKKKRRRKG
;
A
#
# COMPACT_ATOMS: atom_id res chain seq x y z
N MET A 1 25.86 -8.86 -14.14
CA MET A 1 24.39 -8.70 -14.06
C MET A 1 24.11 -7.71 -12.95
N MET A 2 23.58 -6.52 -13.27
CA MET A 2 23.16 -5.56 -12.24
C MET A 2 21.90 -6.11 -11.57
N ALA A 3 21.92 -6.28 -10.24
CA ALA A 3 20.72 -6.64 -9.50
C ALA A 3 19.67 -5.55 -9.73
N GLN A 4 18.49 -5.91 -10.25
CA GLN A 4 17.37 -4.98 -10.30
C GLN A 4 17.04 -4.56 -8.87
N PRO A 5 16.84 -3.25 -8.60
CA PRO A 5 16.43 -2.81 -7.28
C PRO A 5 15.06 -3.42 -6.95
N SER A 6 14.97 -4.15 -5.83
CA SER A 6 13.70 -4.70 -5.36
C SER A 6 12.76 -3.55 -5.01
N LEU A 7 11.54 -3.58 -5.57
CA LEU A 7 10.50 -2.63 -5.18
C LEU A 7 10.11 -2.85 -3.72
N PRO A 8 9.83 -1.79 -2.95
CA PRO A 8 9.40 -1.93 -1.57
C PRO A 8 8.06 -2.69 -1.50
N ILE A 9 8.04 -3.76 -0.72
CA ILE A 9 6.87 -4.62 -0.50
C ILE A 9 6.07 -4.20 0.74
N VAL A 10 4.79 -4.56 0.76
CA VAL A 10 3.94 -4.36 1.94
C VAL A 10 4.27 -5.34 3.06
N SER A 11 3.92 -5.00 4.30
CA SER A 11 3.98 -5.95 5.42
C SER A 11 3.01 -7.13 5.23
N ILE A 12 3.31 -8.27 5.85
CA ILE A 12 2.46 -9.48 5.83
C ILE A 12 1.03 -9.16 6.29
N SER A 13 0.87 -8.42 7.38
CA SER A 13 -0.44 -8.00 7.91
C SER A 13 -1.26 -7.15 6.93
N MET A 14 -0.58 -6.34 6.11
CA MET A 14 -1.21 -5.54 5.07
C MET A 14 -1.59 -6.42 3.87
N ALA A 15 -0.75 -7.39 3.49
CA ALA A 15 -1.06 -8.37 2.47
C ALA A 15 -2.30 -9.22 2.83
N GLU A 16 -2.43 -9.67 4.07
CA GLU A 16 -3.63 -10.37 4.56
C GLU A 16 -4.89 -9.49 4.47
N SER A 17 -4.77 -8.22 4.87
CA SER A 17 -5.88 -7.26 4.77
C SER A 17 -6.31 -7.04 3.32
N LEU A 18 -5.36 -7.01 2.38
CA LEU A 18 -5.62 -6.89 0.94
C LEU A 18 -6.34 -8.10 0.37
N ARG A 19 -5.92 -9.33 0.73
CA ARG A 19 -6.62 -10.57 0.35
C ARG A 19 -8.08 -10.54 0.77
N ASN A 20 -8.35 -10.11 2.01
CA ASN A 20 -9.71 -9.94 2.52
C ASN A 20 -10.55 -8.91 1.75
N LEU A 21 -9.92 -7.98 1.04
CA LEU A 21 -10.56 -6.99 0.18
C LEU A 21 -10.68 -7.42 -1.29
N GLY A 22 -10.26 -8.64 -1.62
CA GLY A 22 -10.30 -9.20 -2.96
C GLY A 22 -9.15 -8.72 -3.84
N PHE A 23 -7.98 -8.43 -3.25
CA PHE A 23 -6.75 -8.30 -4.01
C PHE A 23 -6.37 -9.69 -4.51
N ALA A 24 -6.51 -9.92 -5.82
CA ALA A 24 -6.10 -11.15 -6.50
C ALA A 24 -4.70 -10.91 -7.09
N ASP A 25 -3.70 -11.38 -6.35
CA ASP A 25 -2.28 -11.52 -6.69
C ASP A 25 -1.44 -10.29 -7.06
N ALA A 26 -0.19 -10.35 -6.61
CA ALA A 26 0.95 -9.59 -7.12
C ALA A 26 2.00 -10.58 -7.63
N THR A 27 2.78 -10.09 -8.58
CA THR A 27 3.83 -10.80 -9.33
C THR A 27 4.73 -11.68 -8.44
N PRO A 28 5.14 -12.88 -8.88
CA PRO A 28 6.08 -13.71 -8.13
C PRO A 28 7.49 -13.09 -8.12
N PHE A 29 8.31 -13.53 -7.15
CA PHE A 29 9.76 -13.28 -6.92
C PHE A 29 10.13 -12.13 -5.95
N CYS A 30 11.16 -12.19 -5.09
CA CYS A 30 11.91 -13.23 -4.35
C CYS A 30 12.94 -12.52 -3.41
N TYR A 31 13.12 -13.02 -2.18
CA TYR A 31 14.33 -13.10 -1.30
C TYR A 31 15.45 -12.02 -1.26
N LYS A 32 15.97 -11.72 -0.04
CA LYS A 32 17.28 -12.25 0.45
C LYS A 32 17.65 -11.89 1.92
N ASP A 33 17.72 -12.92 2.77
CA ASP A 33 18.71 -13.13 3.85
C ASP A 33 19.22 -14.60 3.85
N GLY A 34 19.11 -15.28 2.71
CA GLY A 34 19.84 -16.53 2.46
C GLY A 34 19.30 -17.80 3.10
N VAL A 35 18.11 -17.83 3.71
CA VAL A 35 17.50 -19.09 4.15
C VAL A 35 16.02 -19.17 3.79
N LEU A 36 15.73 -19.91 2.71
CA LEU A 36 14.55 -20.76 2.61
C LEU A 36 14.88 -21.99 3.46
N THR A 37 14.33 -22.11 4.66
CA THR A 37 14.21 -23.43 5.26
C THR A 37 12.95 -24.05 4.71
N ASP A 38 13.10 -25.18 4.02
CA ASP A 38 12.03 -26.02 3.49
C ASP A 38 10.94 -26.26 4.55
N TYR A 39 9.88 -25.45 4.51
CA TYR A 39 8.60 -25.71 5.15
C TYR A 39 7.51 -25.02 4.32
N GLU A 40 7.02 -25.79 3.35
CA GLU A 40 5.61 -26.12 3.17
C GLU A 40 4.55 -25.00 3.30
N GLU A 41 3.88 -24.75 2.16
CA GLU A 41 2.48 -24.32 2.00
C GLU A 41 2.00 -22.88 2.29
N ASN A 42 2.77 -21.96 2.90
CA ASN A 42 2.24 -20.59 3.13
C ASN A 42 3.25 -19.44 2.92
N LEU A 43 3.96 -19.42 1.79
CA LEU A 43 4.62 -18.19 1.32
C LEU A 43 3.55 -17.16 0.93
N LEU A 44 3.19 -16.32 1.90
CA LEU A 44 2.28 -15.20 1.69
C LEU A 44 3.00 -14.17 0.80
N LEU A 45 2.87 -14.32 -0.52
CA LEU A 45 3.41 -13.38 -1.51
C LEU A 45 2.88 -11.98 -1.20
N ALA A 46 3.78 -11.10 -0.78
CA ALA A 46 3.44 -9.73 -0.43
C ALA A 46 3.58 -8.83 -1.68
N PRO A 47 2.53 -8.08 -2.07
CA PRO A 47 2.62 -7.16 -3.19
C PRO A 47 3.59 -6.00 -2.90
N SER A 48 4.15 -5.41 -3.95
CA SER A 48 4.82 -4.12 -3.87
C SER A 48 3.84 -3.00 -3.50
N LEU A 49 4.33 -1.94 -2.84
CA LEU A 49 3.54 -0.74 -2.56
C LEU A 49 2.90 -0.16 -3.84
N GLN A 50 3.61 -0.23 -4.96
CA GLN A 50 3.15 0.28 -6.25
C GLN A 50 2.00 -0.54 -6.84
N GLU A 51 2.07 -1.87 -6.79
CA GLU A 51 0.97 -2.75 -7.24
C GLU A 51 -0.31 -2.49 -6.44
N VAL A 52 -0.17 -2.34 -5.11
CA VAL A 52 -1.30 -2.01 -4.25
C VAL A 52 -1.89 -0.64 -4.60
N GLN A 53 -1.04 0.38 -4.78
CA GLN A 53 -1.47 1.72 -5.19
C GLN A 53 -2.27 1.69 -6.50
N GLN A 54 -1.77 0.98 -7.52
CA GLN A 54 -2.45 0.84 -8.80
C GLN A 54 -3.78 0.09 -8.68
N TRP A 55 -3.82 -0.99 -7.90
CA TRP A 55 -5.05 -1.73 -7.68
C TRP A 55 -6.11 -0.91 -6.95
N ILE A 56 -5.73 -0.18 -5.89
CA ILE A 56 -6.64 0.72 -5.15
C ILE A 56 -7.21 1.78 -6.09
N GLY A 57 -6.38 2.40 -6.94
CA GLY A 57 -6.79 3.35 -7.98
C GLY A 57 -7.80 2.77 -8.97
N ARG A 58 -7.40 1.68 -9.64
CA ARG A 58 -8.16 1.10 -10.76
C ARG A 58 -9.44 0.38 -10.30
N ARG A 59 -9.36 -0.41 -9.23
CA ARG A 59 -10.43 -1.32 -8.81
C ARG A 59 -11.30 -0.77 -7.70
N LYS A 60 -10.77 0.13 -6.86
CA LYS A 60 -11.47 0.64 -5.67
C LYS A 60 -11.84 2.12 -5.76
N ARG A 61 -11.47 2.80 -6.85
CA ARG A 61 -11.75 4.23 -7.11
C ARG A 61 -11.22 5.15 -5.99
N LEU A 62 -10.09 4.78 -5.42
CA LEU A 62 -9.37 5.56 -4.42
C LEU A 62 -7.98 5.88 -4.99
N ASP A 63 -7.59 7.14 -5.03
CA ASP A 63 -6.21 7.49 -5.33
C ASP A 63 -5.43 7.65 -4.03
N VAL A 64 -4.19 7.19 -4.04
CA VAL A 64 -3.21 7.48 -2.99
C VAL A 64 -2.06 8.18 -3.66
N LEU A 65 -1.89 9.47 -3.39
CA LEU A 65 -0.86 10.31 -3.97
C LEU A 65 0.11 10.73 -2.88
N VAL A 66 1.41 10.67 -3.15
CA VAL A 66 2.43 11.10 -2.18
C VAL A 66 2.97 12.44 -2.60
N TYR A 67 2.95 13.38 -1.65
CA TYR A 67 3.49 14.72 -1.79
C TYR A 67 4.69 14.87 -0.88
N ARG A 68 5.55 15.81 -1.25
CA ARG A 68 6.66 16.28 -0.41
C ARG A 68 6.41 17.74 -0.07
N GLU A 69 6.57 18.09 1.19
CA GLU A 69 6.54 19.49 1.57
C GLU A 69 7.74 20.23 0.98
N VAL A 70 7.47 21.40 0.41
CA VAL A 70 8.49 22.31 -0.11
C VAL A 70 8.22 23.66 0.53
N PHE A 71 9.15 24.14 1.36
CA PHE A 71 9.09 25.46 1.96
C PHE A 71 10.29 26.26 1.52
N PHE A 72 10.10 27.30 0.71
CA PHE A 72 11.08 28.30 0.27
C PHE A 72 12.45 27.74 -0.20
N ASN A 73 13.28 27.15 0.67
CA ASN A 73 14.56 26.49 0.39
C ASN A 73 14.81 25.16 1.15
N GLU A 74 13.85 24.66 1.94
CA GLU A 74 13.97 23.41 2.68
C GLU A 74 13.11 22.31 2.08
N VAL A 75 13.71 21.13 1.94
CA VAL A 75 12.98 19.97 1.47
C VAL A 75 12.41 19.20 2.65
N GLY A 76 11.09 19.34 2.82
CA GLY A 76 10.37 18.83 3.98
C GLY A 76 10.03 17.35 3.89
N LYS A 77 9.17 16.93 4.82
CA LYS A 77 8.67 15.56 4.97
C LYS A 77 7.70 15.19 3.84
N PHE A 78 7.48 13.90 3.67
CA PHE A 78 6.49 13.35 2.75
C PHE A 78 5.17 13.12 3.46
N TYR A 79 4.05 13.19 2.74
CA TYR A 79 2.74 12.78 3.26
C TYR A 79 1.92 12.22 2.10
N ALA A 80 0.91 11.41 2.42
CA ALA A 80 0.00 10.88 1.43
C ALA A 80 -1.37 11.56 1.51
N VAL A 81 -1.99 11.77 0.36
CA VAL A 81 -3.36 12.21 0.21
C VAL A 81 -4.16 11.06 -0.40
N ILE A 82 -5.23 10.66 0.29
CA ILE A 82 -6.19 9.66 -0.17
C ILE A 82 -7.41 10.39 -0.73
N ILE A 83 -7.72 10.17 -2.00
CA ILE A 83 -8.85 10.79 -2.70
C ILE A 83 -9.85 9.71 -3.09
N ASN A 84 -11.09 9.84 -2.64
CA ASN A 84 -12.18 8.97 -3.06
C ASN A 84 -12.87 9.55 -4.29
N ARG A 85 -12.62 8.96 -5.46
CA ARG A 85 -13.17 9.44 -6.74
C ARG A 85 -14.70 9.35 -6.82
N LYS A 86 -15.36 8.62 -5.92
CA LYS A 86 -16.83 8.47 -5.94
C LYS A 86 -17.55 9.69 -5.34
N ASP A 87 -17.02 10.23 -4.26
CA ASP A 87 -17.67 11.29 -3.46
C ASP A 87 -16.79 12.54 -3.31
N GLY A 88 -15.59 12.55 -3.90
CA GLY A 88 -14.66 13.67 -3.86
C GLY A 88 -13.98 13.86 -2.50
N MET A 89 -14.22 12.97 -1.51
CA MET A 89 -13.62 13.12 -0.18
C MET A 89 -12.10 12.95 -0.25
N MET A 90 -11.40 13.87 0.39
CA MET A 90 -9.94 13.87 0.51
C MET A 90 -9.52 13.69 1.97
N ARG A 91 -8.43 12.98 2.19
CA ARG A 91 -7.83 12.81 3.52
C ARG A 91 -6.32 12.80 3.43
N GLU A 92 -5.68 13.62 4.25
CA GLU A 92 -4.23 13.67 4.37
C GLU A 92 -3.74 12.77 5.51
N THR A 93 -2.55 12.19 5.34
CA THR A 93 -1.89 11.41 6.40
C THR A 93 -0.93 12.26 7.22
N ALA A 94 -0.46 11.68 8.32
CA ALA A 94 0.70 12.22 9.02
C ALA A 94 1.93 12.29 8.10
N LYS A 95 2.85 13.19 8.44
CA LYS A 95 4.09 13.42 7.73
C LYS A 95 5.13 12.35 8.08
N CYS A 96 5.83 11.84 7.09
CA CYS A 96 6.85 10.80 7.17
C CYS A 96 8.19 11.29 6.60
N PRO A 97 9.33 10.81 7.11
CA PRO A 97 10.65 11.19 6.61
C PRO A 97 10.94 10.67 5.18
N THR A 98 10.28 9.60 4.72
CA THR A 98 10.56 9.01 3.39
C THR A 98 9.29 8.81 2.56
N TYR A 99 9.47 8.79 1.24
CA TYR A 99 8.40 8.54 0.27
C TYR A 99 7.69 7.19 0.53
N ASN A 100 8.45 6.11 0.73
CA ASN A 100 7.89 4.77 0.93
C ASN A 100 7.06 4.69 2.21
N GLN A 101 7.48 5.33 3.30
CA GLN A 101 6.70 5.38 4.54
C GLN A 101 5.40 6.17 4.37
N ALA A 102 5.44 7.30 3.64
CA ALA A 102 4.23 8.05 3.32
C ALA A 102 3.28 7.23 2.45
N LEU A 103 3.79 6.56 1.43
CA LEU A 103 3.01 5.67 0.56
C LEU A 103 2.36 4.54 1.36
N GLU A 104 3.13 3.81 2.17
CA GLU A 104 2.62 2.74 3.02
C GLU A 104 1.54 3.25 3.98
N THR A 105 1.75 4.39 4.63
CA THR A 105 0.77 5.03 5.51
C THR A 105 -0.52 5.36 4.77
N GLY A 106 -0.42 5.94 3.57
CA GLY A 106 -1.57 6.25 2.71
C GLY A 106 -2.35 5.01 2.33
N LEU A 107 -1.65 3.94 1.90
CA LEU A 107 -2.29 2.68 1.53
C LEU A 107 -2.96 2.02 2.74
N ARG A 108 -2.35 2.03 3.93
CA ARG A 108 -2.98 1.53 5.17
C ARG A 108 -4.28 2.28 5.48
N VAL A 109 -4.29 3.60 5.35
CA VAL A 109 -5.51 4.41 5.54
C VAL A 109 -6.58 4.06 4.50
N ALA A 110 -6.21 3.90 3.23
CA ALA A 110 -7.12 3.51 2.16
C ALA A 110 -7.72 2.11 2.38
N ILE A 111 -6.90 1.13 2.75
CA ILE A 111 -7.34 -0.24 3.08
C ILE A 111 -8.32 -0.22 4.25
N ASN A 112 -8.03 0.54 5.31
CA ASN A 112 -8.92 0.68 6.46
C ASN A 112 -10.28 1.27 6.07
N PHE A 113 -10.29 2.26 5.17
CA PHE A 113 -11.53 2.84 4.65
C PHE A 113 -12.37 1.81 3.87
N LEU A 114 -11.72 0.97 3.06
CA LEU A 114 -12.38 -0.11 2.32
C LEU A 114 -12.92 -1.21 3.26
N GLY A 115 -12.15 -1.59 4.29
CA GLY A 115 -12.55 -2.58 5.28
C GLY A 115 -13.80 -2.17 6.07
N LYS A 116 -13.88 -0.89 6.46
CA LYS A 116 -15.07 -0.33 7.15
C LYS A 116 -16.33 -0.40 6.29
N LYS A 117 -16.23 -0.11 4.98
CA LYS A 117 -17.38 -0.22 4.05
C LYS A 117 -17.89 -1.66 3.93
N LYS A 118 -17.00 -2.66 3.89
CA LYS A 118 -17.39 -4.09 3.81
C LYS A 118 -18.12 -4.57 5.07
N LYS A 119 -17.69 -4.15 6.27
CA LYS A 119 -18.38 -4.50 7.53
C LYS A 119 -19.80 -3.92 7.61
N ARG A 120 -20.02 -2.68 7.15
CA ARG A 120 -21.36 -2.06 7.14
C ARG A 120 -22.34 -2.80 6.22
N ARG A 121 -21.88 -3.28 5.07
CA ARG A 121 -22.70 -4.03 4.10
C ARG A 121 -23.06 -5.46 4.52
N ARG A 122 -22.40 -6.03 5.52
CA ARG A 122 -22.69 -7.37 6.04
C ARG A 122 -23.69 -7.37 7.21
N LYS A 123 -24.05 -6.19 7.73
CA LYS A 123 -24.90 -6.02 8.92
C LYS A 123 -26.30 -5.48 8.62
N GLY A 124 -26.60 -5.16 7.36
CA GLY A 124 -27.93 -4.77 6.90
C GLY A 124 -28.31 -5.64 5.73
#